data_AF-A0A349ZT13-F1
#
_entry.id   AF-A0A349ZT13-F1
#
_cell.length_a   1.000
_cell.length_b   1.000
_cell.length_c   1.000
_cell.angle_alpha   90.00
_cell.angle_beta   90.00
_cell.angle_gamma   90.00
#
_symmetry.space_group_name_H-M   'P 1'
#
loop_
_entity.id
_entity.type
_entity.pdbx_description
1 polymer ?
#
loop_
_entity_poly.entity_id
_entity_poly.type
_entity_poly.pdbx_seq_one_letter_code
_entity_poly.pdbx_strand_id
1 'polypeptide(L)'
;MKKHALLFLTSCLLLSFAGCSEKKPDAADDPITIEAPAESADTDGSEAQPEKGSVDTAQASEDQGKQAEQPEVSDGLSLYAPVLNETCNLIYNGFHEDDRFEYVSSGVMDMANMVEKDELLNILGYNIEDINNDGIPELMIGTIPDEKDEVSGTGEILGGYTMIGDDIVKFLEGWARSSYQWLGGNRFYYFGSGGAAYSAFGTFHLDPGKSELTCEDFYFTDTEGDNFDVIIPYHNTTGQWDTEVSQKSDMNEEELWKLCDDMRAGCMEMEMTPLKSYPFP
;
A
#
# COMPACT_ATOMS: atom_id res chain seq x y z
N MET A 1 -19.74 -33.05 9.43
CA MET A 1 -20.35 -31.76 9.81
C MET A 1 -19.20 -30.76 9.82
N LYS A 2 -19.07 -29.98 8.74
CA LYS A 2 -17.98 -29.01 8.57
C LYS A 2 -18.31 -27.78 9.41
N LYS A 3 -17.40 -27.38 10.30
CA LYS A 3 -17.50 -26.12 11.02
C LYS A 3 -17.05 -25.02 10.07
N HIS A 4 -17.95 -24.08 9.78
CA HIS A 4 -17.62 -22.85 9.08
C HIS A 4 -16.90 -21.94 10.07
N ALA A 5 -15.63 -21.64 9.79
CA ALA A 5 -14.95 -20.52 10.41
C ALA A 5 -15.51 -19.26 9.75
N LEU A 6 -16.20 -18.46 10.55
CA LEU A 6 -16.68 -17.14 10.18
C LEU A 6 -15.55 -16.20 10.59
N LEU A 7 -14.71 -15.80 9.64
CA LEU A 7 -13.60 -14.88 9.87
C LEU A 7 -14.18 -13.48 10.07
N PHE A 8 -14.60 -13.17 11.29
CA PHE A 8 -14.87 -11.79 11.69
C PHE A 8 -13.52 -11.15 12.01
N LEU A 9 -12.92 -10.45 11.04
CA LEU A 9 -11.98 -9.39 11.36
C LEU A 9 -12.81 -8.19 11.83
N THR A 10 -13.36 -8.30 13.05
CA THR A 10 -14.00 -7.18 13.72
C THR A 10 -12.98 -6.09 13.89
N SER A 11 -13.15 -4.99 13.15
CA SER A 11 -12.71 -3.67 13.59
C SER A 11 -13.29 -3.46 14.99
N CYS A 12 -12.46 -3.72 16.01
CA CYS A 12 -12.83 -3.62 17.40
C CYS A 12 -13.00 -2.14 17.73
N LEU A 13 -14.22 -1.62 17.57
CA LEU A 13 -14.68 -0.39 18.19
C LEU A 13 -14.74 -0.62 19.71
N LEU A 14 -13.59 -0.55 20.38
CA LEU A 14 -13.49 -0.64 21.84
C LEU A 14 -14.00 0.66 22.46
N LEU A 15 -15.29 0.66 22.80
CA LEU A 15 -15.88 1.63 23.73
C LEU A 15 -15.19 1.49 25.08
N SER A 16 -14.25 2.40 25.37
CA SER A 16 -13.57 2.47 26.66
C SER A 16 -14.47 3.17 27.66
N PHE A 17 -14.91 2.42 28.68
CA PHE A 17 -15.59 2.97 29.85
C PHE A 17 -14.64 3.91 30.61
N ALA A 18 -15.10 5.15 30.83
CA ALA A 18 -14.41 6.14 31.66
C ALA A 18 -14.21 5.61 33.08
N GLY A 19 -12.96 5.30 33.43
CA GLY A 19 -12.51 5.05 34.79
C GLY A 19 -11.52 6.13 35.20
N CYS A 20 -11.98 7.13 35.96
CA CYS A 20 -11.10 8.10 36.60
C CYS A 20 -10.12 7.40 37.55
N SER A 21 -8.82 7.48 37.25
CA SER A 21 -7.76 7.39 38.24
C SER A 21 -6.54 8.15 37.73
N GLU A 22 -6.23 9.26 38.39
CA GLU A 22 -4.99 10.03 38.22
C GLU A 22 -3.76 9.11 38.35
N LYS A 23 -3.05 8.90 37.24
CA LYS A 23 -1.62 8.59 37.19
C LYS A 23 -1.10 8.87 35.79
N LYS A 24 -0.23 9.86 35.70
CA LYS A 24 0.51 10.26 34.50
C LYS A 24 1.41 9.10 34.04
N PRO A 25 1.33 8.62 32.78
CA PRO A 25 2.38 7.84 32.17
C PRO A 25 3.40 8.77 31.51
N ASP A 26 4.67 8.44 31.70
CA ASP A 26 5.82 9.08 31.05
C ASP A 26 5.81 8.88 29.53
N ALA A 27 6.48 9.83 28.88
CA ALA A 27 6.81 9.97 27.45
C ALA A 27 6.53 8.76 26.56
N ALA A 28 5.61 8.96 25.61
CA ALA A 28 5.57 8.17 24.38
C ALA A 28 6.81 8.51 23.55
N ASP A 29 7.40 7.47 22.96
CA ASP A 29 8.50 7.57 22.00
C ASP A 29 8.20 8.62 20.92
N ASP A 30 9.21 9.42 20.62
CA ASP A 30 9.16 10.46 19.59
C ASP A 30 8.68 9.89 18.24
N PRO A 31 7.81 10.59 17.49
CA PRO A 31 7.43 10.16 16.16
C PRO A 31 8.66 10.14 15.24
N ILE A 32 8.80 9.02 14.51
CA ILE A 32 9.83 8.80 13.49
C ILE A 32 9.78 9.98 12.51
N THR A 33 10.84 10.80 12.55
CA THR A 33 11.05 11.91 11.64
C THR A 33 11.52 11.35 10.31
N ILE A 34 10.75 11.55 9.24
CA ILE A 34 11.23 11.31 7.88
C ILE A 34 12.13 12.50 7.52
N GLU A 35 13.45 12.33 7.64
CA GLU A 35 14.42 13.33 7.18
C GLU A 35 14.53 13.28 5.64
N ALA A 36 14.17 14.38 4.99
CA ALA A 36 14.49 14.62 3.58
C ALA A 36 16.00 14.86 3.40
N PRO A 37 16.66 14.29 2.37
CA PRO A 37 18.07 14.57 2.13
C PRO A 37 18.31 15.97 1.57
N ALA A 38 19.35 16.60 2.10
CA ALA A 38 19.83 17.94 1.80
C ALA A 38 20.24 18.14 0.32
N GLU A 39 19.83 19.30 -0.19
CA GLU A 39 20.27 19.90 -1.45
C GLU A 39 21.76 20.30 -1.34
N SER A 40 22.58 19.89 -2.31
CA SER A 40 23.93 20.43 -2.48
C SER A 40 24.04 21.10 -3.85
N ALA A 41 24.37 22.39 -3.81
CA ALA A 41 24.75 23.20 -4.96
C ALA A 41 26.20 22.91 -5.35
N ASP A 42 26.50 22.82 -6.66
CA ASP A 42 27.34 23.82 -7.35
C ASP A 42 27.55 23.49 -8.85
N THR A 43 27.39 24.53 -9.69
CA THR A 43 28.09 24.84 -10.97
C THR A 43 27.98 23.84 -12.14
N ASP A 44 27.97 24.18 -13.42
CA ASP A 44 28.58 25.28 -14.18
C ASP A 44 27.84 25.42 -15.54
N GLY A 45 27.85 26.62 -16.09
CA GLY A 45 27.16 26.97 -17.33
C GLY A 45 27.94 26.61 -18.60
N SER A 46 27.21 26.48 -19.71
CA SER A 46 27.69 26.91 -21.02
C SER A 46 26.54 26.99 -22.03
N GLU A 47 26.25 28.21 -22.47
CA GLU A 47 25.46 28.51 -23.66
C GLU A 47 26.28 28.23 -24.93
N ALA A 48 25.65 27.66 -25.97
CA ALA A 48 25.77 28.15 -27.34
C ALA A 48 24.69 27.56 -28.26
N GLN A 49 24.01 28.46 -28.96
CA GLN A 49 22.90 28.27 -29.90
C GLN A 49 23.45 27.98 -31.34
N PRO A 50 22.64 27.99 -32.42
CA PRO A 50 22.45 26.87 -33.35
C PRO A 50 23.00 27.17 -34.76
N GLU A 51 23.04 26.17 -35.66
CA GLU A 51 23.06 26.48 -37.10
C GLU A 51 22.17 25.54 -37.94
N LYS A 52 21.57 26.19 -38.93
CA LYS A 52 20.58 25.71 -39.92
C LYS A 52 21.24 24.98 -41.10
N GLY A 53 20.46 24.14 -41.78
CA GLY A 53 20.62 23.82 -43.21
C GLY A 53 19.89 22.52 -43.57
N SER A 54 18.63 22.58 -44.00
CA SER A 54 18.17 22.60 -45.41
C SER A 54 17.81 21.21 -45.98
N VAL A 55 16.50 20.95 -46.02
CA VAL A 55 15.66 20.38 -47.12
C VAL A 55 16.39 19.67 -48.28
N ASP A 56 16.06 18.40 -48.59
CA ASP A 56 15.02 18.06 -49.59
C ASP A 56 14.76 16.54 -49.79
N THR A 57 13.50 16.25 -50.14
CA THR A 57 12.95 15.11 -50.92
C THR A 57 13.07 13.64 -50.48
N ALA A 58 11.92 13.13 -50.02
CA ALA A 58 11.20 11.93 -50.44
C ALA A 58 11.96 10.72 -51.02
N GLN A 59 11.88 9.60 -50.30
CA GLN A 59 11.68 8.29 -50.90
C GLN A 59 10.81 7.43 -49.98
N ALA A 60 9.69 6.98 -50.53
CA ALA A 60 8.86 5.95 -49.93
C ALA A 60 9.62 4.62 -49.95
N SER A 61 9.71 3.96 -48.79
CA SER A 61 9.96 2.52 -48.69
C SER A 61 8.92 1.95 -47.74
N GLU A 62 8.07 1.08 -48.27
CA GLU A 62 7.35 0.09 -47.48
C GLU A 62 8.39 -0.74 -46.71
N ASP A 63 8.31 -0.74 -45.38
CA ASP A 63 8.88 -1.82 -44.60
C ASP A 63 7.93 -2.21 -43.48
N GLN A 64 7.91 -3.52 -43.27
CA GLN A 64 6.91 -4.32 -42.64
C GLN A 64 6.79 -4.00 -41.15
N GLY A 65 5.58 -4.14 -40.63
CA GLY A 65 5.30 -4.01 -39.21
C GLY A 65 6.22 -4.88 -38.37
N LYS A 66 7.17 -4.24 -37.69
CA LYS A 66 7.70 -4.75 -36.43
C LYS A 66 6.68 -4.39 -35.36
N GLN A 67 5.73 -5.29 -35.17
CA GLN A 67 5.09 -5.43 -33.88
C GLN A 67 6.23 -5.66 -32.89
N ALA A 68 6.47 -4.69 -32.01
CA ALA A 68 7.36 -4.88 -30.87
C ALA A 68 6.76 -6.05 -30.08
N GLU A 69 7.47 -7.17 -30.06
CA GLU A 69 7.26 -8.20 -29.04
C GLU A 69 7.47 -7.51 -27.70
N GLN A 70 6.36 -7.26 -26.99
CA GLN A 70 6.43 -7.06 -25.55
C GLN A 70 7.11 -8.30 -24.96
N PRO A 71 8.07 -8.14 -24.04
CA PRO A 71 8.71 -9.28 -23.41
C PRO A 71 7.64 -10.15 -22.75
N GLU A 72 7.70 -11.46 -23.00
CA GLU A 72 6.79 -12.41 -22.37
C GLU A 72 6.85 -12.28 -20.85
N VAL A 73 5.68 -12.38 -20.21
CA VAL A 73 5.38 -12.22 -18.78
C VAL A 73 6.00 -13.34 -17.92
N SER A 74 7.26 -13.70 -18.17
CA SER A 74 7.97 -14.83 -17.54
C SER A 74 9.18 -14.41 -16.68
N ASP A 75 9.42 -13.12 -16.43
CA ASP A 75 10.56 -12.67 -15.59
C ASP A 75 10.16 -12.24 -14.16
N GLY A 76 8.95 -11.71 -13.96
CA GLY A 76 8.53 -11.15 -12.66
C GLY A 76 8.54 -12.15 -11.49
N LEU A 77 8.14 -13.40 -11.72
CA LEU A 77 8.17 -14.43 -10.66
C LEU A 77 9.59 -14.75 -10.18
N SER A 78 10.58 -14.67 -11.08
CA SER A 78 11.99 -14.87 -10.74
C SER A 78 12.55 -13.69 -9.98
N LEU A 79 12.17 -12.46 -10.38
CA LEU A 79 12.58 -11.21 -9.70
C LEU A 79 12.17 -11.23 -8.23
N TYR A 80 10.92 -11.58 -7.94
CA TYR A 80 10.38 -11.54 -6.58
C TYR A 80 10.37 -12.89 -5.84
N ALA A 81 11.09 -13.89 -6.36
CA ALA A 81 11.27 -15.16 -5.66
C ALA A 81 11.81 -14.99 -4.22
N PRO A 82 12.73 -14.05 -3.90
CA PRO A 82 13.15 -13.82 -2.52
C PRO A 82 11.98 -13.47 -1.57
N VAL A 83 11.10 -12.55 -1.98
CA VAL A 83 9.93 -12.12 -1.19
C VAL A 83 8.94 -13.27 -1.00
N LEU A 84 8.61 -13.98 -2.08
CA LEU A 84 7.65 -15.08 -2.06
C LEU A 84 8.18 -16.28 -1.26
N ASN A 85 9.47 -16.61 -1.42
CA ASN A 85 10.11 -17.67 -0.65
C ASN A 85 10.14 -17.33 0.84
N GLU A 86 10.49 -16.10 1.21
CA GLU A 86 10.52 -15.70 2.62
C GLU A 86 9.11 -15.73 3.24
N THR A 87 8.11 -15.24 2.51
CA THR A 87 6.69 -15.28 2.90
C THR A 87 6.20 -16.72 3.08
N CYS A 88 6.45 -17.60 2.10
CA CYS A 88 6.07 -19.00 2.23
C CYS A 88 6.84 -19.69 3.35
N ASN A 89 8.14 -19.40 3.55
CA ASN A 89 8.93 -19.96 4.63
C ASN A 89 8.32 -19.66 6.01
N LEU A 90 7.91 -18.40 6.24
CA LEU A 90 7.17 -18.02 7.44
C LEU A 90 5.90 -18.86 7.61
N ILE A 91 5.10 -19.00 6.56
CA ILE A 91 3.82 -19.71 6.63
C ILE A 91 4.02 -21.22 6.88
N TYR A 92 5.02 -21.83 6.24
CA TYR A 92 5.30 -23.26 6.37
C TYR A 92 5.92 -23.65 7.71
N ASN A 93 6.85 -22.84 8.20
CA ASN A 93 7.67 -23.16 9.37
C ASN A 93 7.20 -22.44 10.64
N GLY A 94 6.35 -21.42 10.51
CA GLY A 94 5.93 -20.55 11.60
C GLY A 94 6.98 -19.49 11.92
N PHE A 95 6.63 -18.60 12.84
CA PHE A 95 7.54 -17.59 13.38
C PHE A 95 8.40 -18.17 14.51
N HIS A 96 9.71 -17.92 14.48
CA HIS A 96 10.63 -18.18 15.58
C HIS A 96 11.29 -16.88 16.06
N GLU A 97 11.61 -16.79 17.35
CA GLU A 97 12.13 -15.56 17.98
C GLU A 97 13.44 -15.04 17.36
N ASP A 98 14.26 -15.95 16.83
CA ASP A 98 15.52 -15.62 16.17
C ASP A 98 15.37 -15.30 14.67
N ASP A 99 14.17 -15.44 14.10
CA ASP A 99 13.93 -15.19 12.69
C ASP A 99 14.05 -13.70 12.37
N ARG A 100 14.68 -13.42 11.23
CA ARG A 100 14.82 -12.08 10.68
C ARG A 100 14.22 -12.10 9.29
N PHE A 101 13.16 -11.33 9.11
CA PHE A 101 12.49 -11.16 7.83
C PHE A 101 12.95 -9.86 7.20
N GLU A 102 13.38 -9.93 5.94
CA GLU A 102 13.79 -8.78 5.15
C GLU A 102 12.60 -8.16 4.42
N TYR A 103 11.71 -8.99 3.89
CA TYR A 103 10.64 -8.58 2.99
C TYR A 103 9.26 -8.73 3.61
N VAL A 104 9.00 -9.78 4.40
CA VAL A 104 7.65 -10.06 4.95
C VAL A 104 7.03 -8.80 5.57
N SER A 105 5.79 -8.51 5.19
CA SER A 105 5.04 -7.39 5.75
C SER A 105 4.40 -7.73 7.08
N SER A 106 4.19 -6.71 7.92
CA SER A 106 3.58 -6.87 9.24
C SER A 106 2.20 -7.53 9.15
N GLY A 107 1.38 -7.20 8.15
CA GLY A 107 0.08 -7.83 7.96
C GLY A 107 0.15 -9.33 7.66
N VAL A 108 1.13 -9.77 6.86
CA VAL A 108 1.37 -11.21 6.63
C VAL A 108 1.82 -11.89 7.92
N MET A 109 2.69 -11.25 8.69
CA MET A 109 3.14 -11.75 10.00
C MET A 109 1.98 -11.91 10.99
N ASP A 110 1.11 -10.91 11.09
CA ASP A 110 -0.07 -10.94 11.94
C ASP A 110 -0.98 -12.11 11.57
N MET A 111 -1.26 -12.30 10.27
CA MET A 111 -2.09 -13.40 9.80
C MET A 111 -1.45 -14.77 10.06
N ALA A 112 -0.13 -14.90 9.87
CA ALA A 112 0.61 -16.13 10.17
C ALA A 112 0.52 -16.55 11.65
N ASN A 113 0.36 -15.57 12.55
CA ASN A 113 0.19 -15.83 13.99
C ASN A 113 -1.26 -16.20 14.38
N MET A 114 -2.25 -15.91 13.53
CA MET A 114 -3.68 -16.04 13.86
C MET A 114 -4.40 -17.12 13.06
N VAL A 115 -3.91 -17.45 11.87
CA VAL A 115 -4.58 -18.33 10.91
C VAL A 115 -3.76 -19.60 10.70
N GLU A 116 -4.46 -20.74 10.65
CA GLU A 116 -3.83 -22.03 10.38
C GLU A 116 -3.21 -22.05 8.97
N LYS A 117 -2.00 -22.59 8.87
CA LYS A 117 -1.18 -22.62 7.64
C LYS A 117 -1.96 -22.97 6.36
N ASP A 118 -2.67 -24.10 6.37
CA ASP A 118 -3.34 -24.61 5.16
C ASP A 118 -4.46 -23.67 4.70
N GLU A 119 -5.12 -22.99 5.63
CA GLU A 119 -6.12 -21.95 5.36
C GLU A 119 -5.43 -20.68 4.85
N LEU A 120 -4.36 -20.25 5.53
CA LEU A 120 -3.58 -19.08 5.18
C LEU A 120 -3.05 -19.12 3.74
N LEU A 121 -2.52 -20.28 3.30
CA LEU A 121 -2.06 -20.49 1.93
C LEU A 121 -3.17 -20.40 0.86
N ASN A 122 -4.44 -20.55 1.23
CA ASN A 122 -5.56 -20.39 0.28
C ASN A 122 -6.12 -18.95 0.29
N ILE A 123 -6.08 -18.26 1.43
CA ILE A 123 -6.66 -16.91 1.56
C ILE A 123 -5.65 -15.81 1.23
N LEU A 124 -4.35 -16.07 1.31
CA LEU A 124 -3.33 -15.17 0.81
C LEU A 124 -2.97 -15.51 -0.63
N GLY A 125 -2.80 -14.46 -1.42
CA GLY A 125 -2.37 -14.55 -2.80
C GLY A 125 -1.31 -13.53 -3.16
N TYR A 126 -0.80 -13.66 -4.37
CA TYR A 126 0.14 -12.74 -4.98
C TYR A 126 -0.31 -12.35 -6.38
N ASN A 127 -0.01 -11.13 -6.78
CA ASN A 127 -0.16 -10.61 -8.14
C ASN A 127 1.20 -10.06 -8.60
N ILE A 128 1.51 -10.26 -9.88
CA ILE A 128 2.73 -9.71 -10.50
C ILE A 128 2.31 -9.03 -11.80
N GLU A 129 2.35 -7.70 -11.81
CA GLU A 129 1.87 -6.86 -12.91
C GLU A 129 2.64 -5.54 -12.91
N ASP A 130 2.95 -5.02 -14.11
CA ASP A 130 3.51 -3.67 -14.28
C ASP A 130 2.38 -2.65 -14.12
N ILE A 131 2.17 -2.21 -12.87
CA ILE A 131 1.02 -1.39 -12.51
C ILE A 131 1.26 0.10 -12.79
N ASN A 132 2.54 0.52 -12.77
CA ASN A 132 2.95 1.91 -12.97
C ASN A 132 3.36 2.22 -14.43
N ASN A 133 3.43 1.21 -15.30
CA ASN A 133 3.83 1.29 -16.71
C ASN A 133 5.28 1.75 -16.92
N ASP A 134 6.20 1.36 -16.04
CA ASP A 134 7.63 1.64 -16.19
C ASP A 134 8.40 0.52 -16.91
N GLY A 135 7.73 -0.60 -17.20
CA GLY A 135 8.28 -1.76 -17.88
C GLY A 135 8.84 -2.83 -16.94
N ILE A 136 8.79 -2.61 -15.62
CA ILE A 136 9.16 -3.58 -14.59
C ILE A 136 7.89 -3.96 -13.83
N PRO A 137 7.55 -5.26 -13.69
CA PRO A 137 6.38 -5.64 -12.90
C PRO A 137 6.60 -5.37 -11.41
N GLU A 138 5.55 -4.97 -10.70
CA GLU A 138 5.47 -4.96 -9.24
C GLU A 138 4.94 -6.30 -8.72
N LEU A 139 5.33 -6.66 -7.48
CA LEU A 139 4.71 -7.74 -6.72
C LEU A 139 3.75 -7.15 -5.68
N MET A 140 2.53 -7.69 -5.63
CA MET A 140 1.56 -7.44 -4.57
C MET A 140 1.29 -8.74 -3.81
N ILE A 141 1.27 -8.68 -2.48
CA ILE A 141 0.83 -9.77 -1.60
C ILE A 141 -0.38 -9.26 -0.83
N GLY A 142 -1.47 -10.03 -0.84
CA GLY A 142 -2.72 -9.62 -0.21
C GLY A 142 -3.69 -10.75 0.04
N THR A 143 -4.86 -10.40 0.58
CA THR A 143 -5.96 -11.34 0.80
C THR A 143 -6.77 -11.50 -0.48
N ILE A 144 -7.11 -12.74 -0.80
CA ILE A 144 -8.06 -13.09 -1.84
C ILE A 144 -9.46 -12.93 -1.23
N PRO A 145 -10.36 -12.15 -1.85
CA PRO A 145 -11.73 -11.99 -1.35
C PRO A 145 -12.42 -13.34 -1.18
N ASP A 146 -13.08 -13.56 -0.04
CA ASP A 146 -14.07 -14.64 0.06
C ASP A 146 -15.36 -14.14 -0.57
N GLU A 147 -15.89 -14.83 -1.58
CA GLU A 147 -17.19 -14.52 -2.21
C GLU A 147 -18.35 -14.44 -1.20
N LYS A 148 -18.16 -14.95 0.03
CA LYS A 148 -19.15 -14.90 1.12
C LYS A 148 -18.95 -13.75 2.09
N ASP A 149 -17.85 -13.02 1.99
CA ASP A 149 -17.56 -11.87 2.83
C ASP A 149 -17.94 -10.58 2.09
N GLU A 150 -19.17 -10.14 2.33
CA GLU A 150 -19.70 -8.89 1.76
C GLU A 150 -18.95 -7.64 2.26
N VAL A 151 -18.12 -7.75 3.31
CA VAL A 151 -17.40 -6.63 3.94
C VAL A 151 -16.01 -6.42 3.34
N SER A 152 -15.29 -7.50 3.00
CA SER A 152 -13.93 -7.43 2.46
C SER A 152 -13.85 -7.50 0.93
N GLY A 153 -14.97 -7.25 0.23
CA GLY A 153 -15.26 -7.68 -1.15
C GLY A 153 -14.28 -7.34 -2.29
N THR A 154 -13.15 -6.69 -2.03
CA THR A 154 -12.06 -6.44 -3.00
C THR A 154 -10.68 -6.95 -2.56
N GLY A 155 -10.55 -7.46 -1.33
CA GLY A 155 -9.29 -7.89 -0.75
C GLY A 155 -8.46 -6.73 -0.19
N GLU A 156 -7.52 -7.05 0.69
CA GLU A 156 -6.56 -6.12 1.28
C GLU A 156 -5.15 -6.43 0.76
N ILE A 157 -4.40 -5.39 0.41
CA ILE A 157 -2.99 -5.48 0.07
C ILE A 157 -2.19 -5.38 1.38
N LEU A 158 -1.41 -6.41 1.67
CA LEU A 158 -0.57 -6.49 2.86
C LEU A 158 0.86 -6.05 2.57
N GLY A 159 1.32 -6.15 1.32
CA GLY A 159 2.63 -5.65 0.91
C GLY A 159 2.71 -5.42 -0.59
N GLY A 160 3.40 -4.34 -0.99
CA GLY A 160 3.72 -4.03 -2.38
C GLY A 160 5.22 -3.83 -2.55
N TYR A 161 5.79 -4.41 -3.60
CA TYR A 161 7.23 -4.42 -3.87
C TYR A 161 7.50 -4.05 -5.33
N THR A 162 8.52 -3.24 -5.55
CA THR A 162 9.02 -2.82 -6.86
C THR A 162 10.54 -3.02 -6.92
N MET A 163 11.12 -2.98 -8.12
CA MET A 163 12.58 -3.01 -8.29
C MET A 163 13.12 -1.59 -8.50
N ILE A 164 14.14 -1.22 -7.72
CA ILE A 164 14.90 0.01 -7.96
C ILE A 164 16.34 -0.40 -8.25
N GLY A 165 16.70 -0.39 -9.53
CA GLY A 165 17.96 -0.99 -9.98
C GLY A 165 17.92 -2.51 -9.78
N ASP A 166 18.85 -3.03 -8.97
CA ASP A 166 18.93 -4.46 -8.66
C ASP A 166 18.30 -4.82 -7.30
N ASP A 167 17.75 -3.83 -6.58
CA ASP A 167 17.22 -4.00 -5.23
C ASP A 167 15.68 -4.10 -5.25
N ILE A 168 15.15 -5.06 -4.47
CA ILE A 168 13.71 -5.17 -4.19
C ILE A 168 13.37 -4.18 -3.08
N VAL A 169 12.46 -3.25 -3.35
CA VAL A 169 12.03 -2.23 -2.39
C VAL A 169 10.54 -2.36 -2.11
N LYS A 170 10.18 -2.39 -0.82
CA LYS A 170 8.79 -2.36 -0.37
C LYS A 170 8.28 -0.93 -0.43
N PHE A 171 7.27 -0.66 -1.26
CA PHE A 171 6.67 0.67 -1.41
C PHE A 171 5.35 0.83 -0.65
N LEU A 172 4.74 -0.28 -0.23
CA LEU A 172 3.46 -0.31 0.48
C LEU A 172 3.48 -1.40 1.55
N GLU A 173 3.02 -1.08 2.75
CA GLU A 173 2.88 -2.03 3.85
C GLU A 173 1.51 -1.91 4.55
N GLY A 174 0.73 -2.98 4.48
CA GLY A 174 -0.60 -3.09 5.09
C GLY A 174 -0.63 -4.01 6.31
N TRP A 175 -1.47 -3.68 7.29
CA TRP A 175 -1.74 -4.46 8.51
C TRP A 175 -3.07 -4.04 9.16
N ALA A 176 -3.45 -4.67 10.28
CA ALA A 176 -4.80 -4.60 10.85
C ALA A 176 -5.37 -3.19 11.16
N ARG A 177 -4.54 -2.15 11.25
CA ARG A 177 -4.99 -0.75 11.46
C ARG A 177 -4.50 0.23 10.39
N SER A 178 -3.96 -0.29 9.30
CA SER A 178 -3.40 0.45 8.18
C SER A 178 -3.57 -0.43 6.95
N SER A 179 -4.73 -0.40 6.34
CA SER A 179 -5.08 -1.25 5.21
C SER A 179 -5.02 -0.50 3.89
N TYR A 180 -4.67 -1.24 2.85
CA TYR A 180 -4.64 -0.77 1.48
C TYR A 180 -5.53 -1.65 0.62
N GLN A 181 -6.23 -1.04 -0.32
CA GLN A 181 -7.06 -1.72 -1.32
C GLN A 181 -6.76 -1.13 -2.69
N TRP A 182 -6.92 -1.94 -3.74
CA TRP A 182 -6.57 -1.51 -5.09
C TRP A 182 -7.69 -0.67 -5.71
N LEU A 183 -7.32 0.44 -6.37
CA LEU A 183 -8.26 1.29 -7.13
C LEU A 183 -8.14 1.06 -8.64
N GLY A 184 -7.30 0.12 -9.09
CA GLY A 184 -6.96 -0.07 -10.49
C GLY A 184 -5.68 0.66 -10.89
N GLY A 185 -4.91 0.07 -11.81
CA GLY A 185 -3.63 0.61 -12.28
C GLY A 185 -2.65 0.83 -11.12
N ASN A 186 -2.01 1.99 -11.09
CA ASN A 186 -1.03 2.34 -10.06
C ASN A 186 -1.64 2.96 -8.78
N ARG A 187 -2.97 2.93 -8.60
CA ARG A 187 -3.67 3.66 -7.54
C ARG A 187 -4.15 2.75 -6.41
N PHE A 188 -4.09 3.28 -5.20
CA PHE A 188 -4.43 2.60 -3.96
C PHE A 188 -5.31 3.47 -3.07
N TYR A 189 -6.33 2.84 -2.50
CA TYR A 189 -7.08 3.40 -1.39
C TYR A 189 -6.39 2.99 -0.08
N TYR A 190 -6.28 3.94 0.84
CA TYR A 190 -5.75 3.74 2.18
C TYR A 190 -6.83 3.94 3.22
N PHE A 191 -6.80 3.13 4.28
CA PHE A 191 -7.52 3.39 5.52
C PHE A 191 -6.64 3.09 6.73
N GLY A 192 -6.60 4.03 7.68
CA GLY A 192 -5.87 3.89 8.91
C GLY A 192 -6.71 4.22 10.14
N SER A 193 -6.40 3.56 11.26
CA SER A 193 -7.01 3.83 12.56
C SER A 193 -5.92 4.11 13.60
N GLY A 194 -5.97 5.29 14.20
CA GLY A 194 -5.20 5.68 15.39
C GLY A 194 -5.97 5.44 16.70
N GLY A 195 -7.31 5.39 16.66
CA GLY A 195 -8.16 5.06 17.81
C GLY A 195 -9.61 5.47 17.56
N ALA A 196 -10.43 5.54 18.61
CA ALA A 196 -11.85 5.90 18.48
C ALA A 196 -12.06 7.30 17.85
N ALA A 197 -11.17 8.25 18.15
CA ALA A 197 -11.22 9.63 17.63
C ALA A 197 -10.32 9.86 16.41
N TYR A 198 -9.45 8.91 16.08
CA TYR A 198 -8.37 9.09 15.12
C TYR A 198 -8.51 8.05 14.01
N SER A 199 -8.92 8.51 12.84
CA SER A 199 -8.98 7.70 11.63
C SER A 199 -8.47 8.51 10.46
N ALA A 200 -7.92 7.84 9.46
CA ALA A 200 -7.55 8.48 8.21
C ALA A 200 -7.90 7.60 7.02
N PHE A 201 -8.08 8.23 5.88
CA PHE A 201 -8.27 7.56 4.61
C PHE A 201 -7.80 8.47 3.48
N GLY A 202 -7.44 7.88 2.35
CA GLY A 202 -6.91 8.65 1.25
C GLY A 202 -6.67 7.82 0.00
N THR A 203 -6.27 8.50 -1.06
CA THR A 203 -5.78 7.86 -2.28
C THR A 203 -4.32 8.17 -2.51
N PHE A 204 -3.64 7.16 -3.02
CA PHE A 204 -2.22 7.16 -3.28
C PHE A 204 -1.95 6.55 -4.64
N HIS A 205 -0.83 6.88 -5.26
CA HIS A 205 -0.35 6.19 -6.45
C HIS A 205 1.14 5.91 -6.43
N LEU A 206 1.56 4.88 -7.16
CA LEU A 206 2.96 4.60 -7.44
C LEU A 206 3.36 5.23 -8.77
N ASP A 207 4.26 6.20 -8.74
CA ASP A 207 4.82 6.78 -9.96
C ASP A 207 5.91 5.87 -10.57
N PRO A 208 6.11 5.88 -11.91
CA PRO A 208 7.17 5.15 -12.58
C PRO A 208 8.55 5.34 -11.94
N GLY A 209 9.25 4.23 -11.65
CA GLY A 209 10.60 4.26 -11.07
C GLY A 209 10.69 4.88 -9.66
N LYS A 210 9.57 4.97 -8.92
CA LYS A 210 9.56 5.39 -7.52
C LYS A 210 9.45 4.19 -6.57
N SER A 211 10.00 4.36 -5.38
CA SER A 211 9.94 3.39 -4.27
C SER A 211 8.90 3.75 -3.21
N GLU A 212 8.19 4.86 -3.37
CA GLU A 212 7.26 5.39 -2.39
C GLU A 212 5.99 5.83 -3.10
N LEU A 213 4.87 5.72 -2.38
CA LEU A 213 3.59 6.19 -2.87
C LEU A 213 3.49 7.72 -2.78
N THR A 214 3.01 8.33 -3.85
CA THR A 214 2.61 9.74 -3.87
C THR A 214 1.18 9.85 -3.35
N CYS A 215 0.96 10.72 -2.36
CA CYS A 215 -0.37 11.02 -1.84
C CYS A 215 -1.14 11.95 -2.79
N GLU A 216 -2.37 11.59 -3.15
CA GLU A 216 -3.25 12.44 -3.96
C GLU A 216 -4.19 13.26 -3.08
N ASP A 217 -4.90 12.58 -2.19
CA ASP A 217 -5.88 13.13 -1.27
C ASP A 217 -5.81 12.35 0.03
N PHE A 218 -5.78 13.06 1.15
CA PHE A 218 -5.71 12.46 2.48
C PHE A 218 -6.60 13.21 3.45
N TYR A 219 -7.44 12.45 4.14
CA TYR A 219 -8.34 12.97 5.15
C TYR A 219 -8.07 12.24 6.46
N PHE A 220 -8.06 12.97 7.56
CA PHE A 220 -7.96 12.37 8.88
C PHE A 220 -8.75 13.14 9.92
N THR A 221 -9.00 12.48 11.05
CA THR A 221 -9.66 13.08 12.20
C THR A 221 -8.68 13.31 13.34
N ASP A 222 -8.81 14.45 13.99
CA ASP A 222 -8.12 14.82 15.22
C ASP A 222 -9.12 15.43 16.21
N THR A 223 -8.72 15.65 17.46
CA THR A 223 -9.56 16.23 18.50
C THR A 223 -9.31 17.73 18.66
N GLU A 224 -10.29 18.46 19.21
CA GLU A 224 -10.06 19.85 19.60
C GLU A 224 -9.22 19.92 20.88
N GLY A 225 -7.89 19.90 20.74
CA GLY A 225 -6.98 19.77 21.88
C GLY A 225 -7.27 18.48 22.63
N ASP A 226 -7.41 18.55 23.96
CA ASP A 226 -7.70 17.38 24.81
C ASP A 226 -9.20 16.98 24.83
N ASN A 227 -10.04 17.61 24.00
CA ASN A 227 -11.47 17.32 23.96
C ASN A 227 -11.81 16.19 22.98
N PHE A 228 -11.76 14.95 23.48
CA PHE A 228 -12.06 13.74 22.71
C PHE A 228 -13.52 13.62 22.22
N ASP A 229 -14.43 14.48 22.69
CA ASP A 229 -15.83 14.50 22.23
C ASP A 229 -16.02 15.37 20.97
N VAL A 230 -15.00 16.14 20.58
CA VAL A 230 -15.05 17.04 19.41
C VAL A 230 -14.06 16.54 18.37
N ILE A 231 -14.60 15.84 17.37
CA ILE A 231 -13.86 15.35 16.22
C ILE A 231 -13.79 16.44 15.15
N ILE A 232 -12.58 16.76 14.72
CA ILE A 232 -12.28 17.74 13.68
C ILE A 232 -11.69 17.01 12.48
N PRO A 233 -12.34 17.08 11.31
CA PRO A 233 -11.75 16.59 10.06
C PRO A 233 -10.68 17.54 9.51
N TYR A 234 -9.60 16.96 9.00
CA TYR A 234 -8.52 17.64 8.30
C TYR A 234 -8.27 17.00 6.93
N HIS A 235 -7.69 17.78 6.03
CA HIS A 235 -7.30 17.36 4.67
C HIS A 235 -5.88 17.82 4.36
N ASN A 236 -5.11 16.96 3.69
CA ASN A 236 -3.85 17.31 3.06
C ASN A 236 -3.58 16.41 1.84
N THR A 237 -2.46 16.67 1.17
CA THR A 237 -1.93 15.85 0.07
C THR A 237 -0.51 15.36 0.38
N THR A 238 -0.13 15.34 1.66
CA THR A 238 1.18 14.86 2.13
C THR A 238 1.10 13.44 2.65
N GLY A 239 -0.10 12.93 2.94
CA GLY A 239 -0.33 11.62 3.53
C GLY A 239 -0.04 11.57 5.04
N GLN A 240 0.17 12.73 5.68
CA GLN A 240 0.58 12.80 7.07
C GLN A 240 -0.60 13.05 8.00
N TRP A 241 -0.59 12.42 9.17
CA TRP A 241 -1.54 12.66 10.26
C TRP A 241 -1.09 13.86 11.09
N ASP A 242 -0.90 15.01 10.45
CA ASP A 242 -0.34 16.19 11.09
C ASP A 242 -1.15 17.44 10.72
N THR A 243 -1.68 18.10 11.75
CA THR A 243 -2.51 19.30 11.60
C THR A 243 -1.70 20.51 11.12
N GLU A 244 -0.38 20.55 11.33
CA GLU A 244 0.47 21.66 10.91
C GLU A 244 0.64 21.74 9.39
N VAL A 245 0.62 20.59 8.71
CA VAL A 245 0.69 20.48 7.25
C VAL A 245 -0.68 20.33 6.58
N SER A 246 -1.76 20.52 7.35
CA SER A 246 -3.12 20.22 6.93
C SER A 246 -4.08 21.41 7.00
N GLN A 247 -5.14 21.31 6.22
CA GLN A 247 -6.25 22.26 6.24
C GLN A 247 -7.39 21.64 7.05
N LYS A 248 -7.95 22.40 7.99
CA LYS A 248 -9.20 22.03 8.64
C LYS A 248 -10.30 21.99 7.59
N SER A 249 -11.01 20.88 7.50
CA SER A 249 -12.11 20.70 6.55
C SER A 249 -13.39 21.34 7.08
N ASP A 250 -14.23 21.83 6.17
CA ASP A 250 -15.57 22.33 6.49
C ASP A 250 -16.60 21.19 6.61
N MET A 251 -16.22 19.94 6.29
CA MET A 251 -17.07 18.77 6.42
C MET A 251 -17.38 18.49 7.89
N ASN A 252 -18.62 18.09 8.16
CA ASN A 252 -18.95 17.42 9.42
C ASN A 252 -18.58 15.92 9.35
N GLU A 253 -18.70 15.22 10.47
CA GLU A 253 -18.33 13.81 10.58
C GLU A 253 -19.14 12.89 9.63
N GLU A 254 -20.45 13.14 9.45
CA GLU A 254 -21.29 12.35 8.54
C GLU A 254 -20.85 12.53 7.08
N GLU A 255 -20.53 13.76 6.69
CA GLU A 255 -20.03 14.07 5.34
C GLU A 255 -18.66 13.43 5.10
N LEU A 256 -17.77 13.45 6.10
CA LEU A 256 -16.46 12.81 6.03
C LEU A 256 -16.59 11.30 5.86
N TRP A 257 -17.43 10.63 6.65
CA TRP A 257 -17.62 9.18 6.54
C TRP A 257 -18.31 8.78 5.25
N LYS A 258 -19.25 9.59 4.76
CA LYS A 258 -19.79 9.40 3.43
C LYS A 258 -18.71 9.47 2.34
N LEU A 259 -17.78 10.41 2.44
CA LEU A 259 -16.65 10.50 1.52
C LEU A 259 -15.73 9.27 1.61
N CYS A 260 -15.42 8.80 2.82
CA CYS A 260 -14.67 7.57 3.07
C CYS A 260 -15.32 6.37 2.36
N ASP A 261 -16.63 6.20 2.53
CA ASP A 261 -17.40 5.13 1.89
C ASP A 261 -17.42 5.27 0.36
N ASP A 262 -17.64 6.49 -0.16
CA ASP A 262 -17.67 6.76 -1.59
C ASP A 262 -16.28 6.49 -2.24
N MET A 263 -15.18 6.82 -1.55
CA MET A 263 -13.81 6.52 -2.01
C MET A 263 -13.53 5.01 -1.98
N ARG A 264 -13.88 4.33 -0.90
CA ARG A 264 -13.73 2.87 -0.77
C ARG A 264 -14.57 2.11 -1.78
N ALA A 265 -15.76 2.61 -2.12
CA ALA A 265 -16.62 1.99 -3.13
C ALA A 265 -16.00 1.97 -4.54
N GLY A 266 -14.97 2.77 -4.77
CA GLY A 266 -14.17 2.74 -6.00
C GLY A 266 -13.14 1.62 -6.06
N CYS A 267 -12.90 0.91 -4.95
CA CYS A 267 -11.95 -0.21 -4.92
C CYS A 267 -12.38 -1.35 -5.83
N MET A 268 -11.39 -2.04 -6.38
CA MET A 268 -11.56 -3.15 -7.32
C MET A 268 -10.82 -4.38 -6.78
N GLU A 269 -11.36 -5.55 -7.07
CA GLU A 269 -10.64 -6.80 -6.82
C GLU A 269 -9.39 -6.86 -7.70
N MET A 270 -8.25 -7.14 -7.06
CA MET A 270 -7.01 -7.47 -7.76
C MET A 270 -6.98 -8.98 -7.98
N GLU A 271 -6.77 -9.42 -9.23
CA GLU A 271 -6.63 -10.84 -9.54
C GLU A 271 -5.34 -11.38 -8.91
N MET A 272 -5.48 -12.24 -7.90
CA MET A 272 -4.35 -12.82 -7.18
C MET A 272 -4.28 -14.33 -7.38
N THR A 273 -3.07 -14.84 -7.58
CA THR A 273 -2.78 -16.27 -7.53
C THR A 273 -2.61 -16.70 -6.07
N PRO A 274 -3.35 -17.71 -5.57
CA PRO A 274 -3.17 -18.21 -4.21
C PRO A 274 -1.72 -18.62 -3.93
N LEU A 275 -1.20 -18.31 -2.74
CA LEU A 275 0.16 -18.69 -2.33
C LEU A 275 0.36 -20.21 -2.35
N LYS A 276 -0.70 -21.00 -2.14
CA LYS A 276 -0.66 -22.46 -2.29
C LYS A 276 -0.20 -22.93 -3.69
N SER A 277 -0.42 -22.11 -4.71
CA SER A 277 -0.02 -22.40 -6.09
C SER A 277 1.43 -21.99 -6.38
N TYR A 278 2.08 -21.25 -5.48
CA TYR A 278 3.49 -20.90 -5.61
C TYR A 278 4.38 -22.14 -5.40
N PRO A 279 5.33 -22.42 -6.30
CA PRO A 279 6.20 -23.59 -6.19
C PRO A 279 7.32 -23.38 -5.15
N PHE A 280 6.94 -23.34 -3.88
CA PHE A 280 7.87 -23.21 -2.75
C PHE A 280 8.75 -24.48 -2.60
N PRO A 281 10.08 -24.36 -2.55
CA PRO A 281 11.02 -25.48 -2.49
C PRO A 281 11.06 -26.23 -1.14
#